data_AF-A0A1E7KMB5-F1
#
_entry.id   AF-A0A1E7KMB5-F1
#
_cell.length_a   1.000
_cell.length_b   1.000
_cell.length_c   1.000
_cell.angle_alpha   90.00
_cell.angle_beta   90.00
_cell.angle_gamma   90.00
#
_symmetry.space_group_name_H-M   'P 1'
#
loop_
_entity.id
_entity.type
_entity.pdbx_description
1 polymer ?
#
loop_
_entity_poly.entity_id
_entity_poly.type
_entity_poly.pdbx_seq_one_letter_code
_entity_poly.pdbx_strand_id
1 'polypeptide(L)'
;MGFDLNCVLTLHDDVLPLYDLLVPGGSGHALRTSGPGLPDAWALPNPWELECGTDGAYALRPGALAPADLDAWRADARIPEEPDPLDAFDTDDLLLGSLLSLGAPVLLLNDRTFGGVLGHEYAALLAGGELLAAHGVDFGKRTAFALEDSGGYRTTDPATAAPTTRCAELLDDRFRGRFLFDGYLPRAAHREGDPCRAAHEGPQPDVDPSWARHFPPLLSGG
;
A
#
# COMPACT_ATOMS: atom_id res chain seq x y z
N MET A 1 0.27 11.59 -21.73
CA MET A 1 -0.22 10.43 -20.95
C MET A 1 0.57 10.42 -19.65
N GLY A 2 -0.10 10.38 -18.51
CA GLY A 2 0.51 10.35 -17.19
C GLY A 2 -0.15 9.27 -16.34
N PHE A 3 0.55 8.82 -15.30
CA PHE A 3 0.09 7.91 -14.28
C PHE A 3 0.13 8.66 -12.95
N ASP A 4 -0.92 8.52 -12.15
CA ASP A 4 -0.99 9.06 -10.80
C ASP A 4 -1.60 7.94 -9.95
N LEU A 5 -0.74 6.98 -9.60
CA LEU A 5 -1.14 5.78 -8.92
C LEU A 5 -0.71 5.88 -7.47
N ASN A 6 -1.68 6.04 -6.58
CA ASN A 6 -1.51 5.81 -5.16
C ASN A 6 -2.49 4.72 -4.71
N CYS A 7 -1.98 3.53 -4.43
CA CYS A 7 -2.83 2.38 -4.12
C CYS A 7 -2.15 1.36 -3.23
N VAL A 8 -2.98 0.45 -2.72
CA VAL A 8 -2.56 -0.78 -2.06
C VAL A 8 -2.84 -1.95 -3.00
N LEU A 9 -1.81 -2.69 -3.38
CA LEU A 9 -1.93 -3.93 -4.17
C LEU A 9 -1.88 -5.14 -3.25
N THR A 10 -2.79 -6.10 -3.44
CA THR A 10 -2.78 -7.39 -2.74
C THR A 10 -3.31 -8.52 -3.63
N LEU A 11 -2.87 -9.75 -3.36
CA LEU A 11 -3.32 -10.95 -4.08
C LEU A 11 -4.48 -11.67 -3.38
N HIS A 12 -4.93 -11.15 -2.23
CA HIS A 12 -5.83 -11.86 -1.32
C HIS A 12 -7.06 -11.03 -0.96
N ASP A 13 -8.20 -11.71 -0.88
CA ASP A 13 -9.48 -11.09 -0.51
C ASP A 13 -9.54 -10.69 0.97
N ASP A 14 -8.70 -11.29 1.82
CA ASP A 14 -8.68 -11.09 3.28
C ASP A 14 -8.30 -9.66 3.70
N VAL A 15 -7.74 -8.87 2.78
CA VAL A 15 -7.44 -7.45 3.00
C VAL A 15 -8.70 -6.58 2.89
N LEU A 16 -9.68 -6.99 2.09
CA LEU A 16 -10.87 -6.17 1.78
C LEU A 16 -11.74 -5.86 3.02
N PRO A 17 -12.02 -6.81 3.94
CA PRO A 17 -12.73 -6.50 5.18
C PRO A 17 -11.98 -5.52 6.07
N LEU A 18 -10.64 -5.60 6.12
CA LEU A 18 -9.81 -4.67 6.91
C LEU A 18 -9.80 -3.28 6.29
N TYR A 19 -9.88 -3.19 4.96
CA TYR A 19 -10.06 -1.91 4.28
C TYR A 19 -11.42 -1.30 4.60
N ASP A 20 -12.49 -2.09 4.62
CA ASP A 20 -13.83 -1.59 5.00
C ASP A 20 -13.95 -1.20 6.49
N LEU A 21 -13.09 -1.74 7.37
CA LEU A 21 -12.96 -1.25 8.74
C LEU A 21 -12.45 0.19 8.80
N LEU A 22 -11.54 0.54 7.89
CA LEU A 22 -10.96 1.87 7.77
C LEU A 22 -11.88 2.84 7.02
N VAL A 23 -12.36 2.45 5.85
CA VAL A 23 -13.22 3.24 4.98
C VAL A 23 -14.50 2.44 4.73
N PRO A 24 -15.59 2.68 5.48
CA PRO A 24 -16.81 1.90 5.35
C PRO A 24 -17.35 1.87 3.91
N GLY A 25 -17.36 0.67 3.30
CA GLY A 25 -17.79 0.46 1.91
C GLY A 25 -16.74 0.79 0.85
N GLY A 26 -15.55 1.25 1.26
CA GLY A 26 -14.46 1.62 0.37
C GLY A 26 -13.94 0.45 -0.46
N SER A 27 -14.04 -0.79 0.01
CA SER A 27 -13.64 -1.97 -0.76
C SER A 27 -14.46 -2.17 -2.04
N GLY A 28 -15.65 -1.55 -2.13
CA GLY A 28 -16.44 -1.48 -3.37
C GLY A 28 -15.69 -0.79 -4.53
N HIS A 29 -14.75 0.09 -4.19
CA HIS A 29 -13.92 0.83 -5.13
C HIS A 29 -12.57 0.17 -5.41
N ALA A 30 -12.27 -0.99 -4.82
CA ALA A 30 -11.11 -1.77 -5.23
C ALA A 30 -11.25 -2.13 -6.72
N LEU A 31 -10.14 -2.21 -7.44
CA LEU A 31 -10.11 -2.64 -8.85
C LEU A 31 -9.47 -4.02 -8.94
N ARG A 32 -10.09 -4.93 -9.69
CA ARG A 32 -9.47 -6.22 -9.99
C ARG A 32 -8.48 -6.05 -11.13
N THR A 33 -7.24 -6.47 -10.91
CA THR A 33 -6.21 -6.52 -11.94
C THR A 33 -5.98 -7.97 -12.36
N SER A 34 -5.72 -8.17 -13.66
CA SER A 34 -5.42 -9.49 -14.23
C SER A 34 -4.59 -9.31 -15.49
N GLY A 35 -3.79 -10.31 -15.84
CA GLY A 35 -2.97 -10.27 -17.05
C GLY A 35 -2.35 -11.63 -17.37
N PRO A 36 -1.99 -11.89 -18.65
CA PRO A 36 -1.42 -13.17 -19.05
C PRO A 36 -0.17 -13.55 -18.24
N GLY A 37 -0.25 -14.64 -17.48
CA GLY A 37 0.85 -15.14 -16.66
C GLY A 37 1.19 -14.30 -15.43
N LEU A 38 0.29 -13.42 -15.00
CA LEU A 38 0.35 -12.67 -13.74
C LEU A 38 -0.77 -13.18 -12.80
N PRO A 39 -0.59 -13.09 -11.47
CA PRO A 39 -1.69 -13.35 -10.53
C PRO A 39 -2.85 -12.40 -10.76
N ASP A 40 -4.06 -12.85 -10.43
CA ASP A 40 -5.16 -11.92 -10.17
C ASP A 40 -4.85 -11.16 -8.87
N ALA A 41 -5.18 -9.87 -8.83
CA ALA A 41 -4.96 -9.05 -7.66
C ALA A 41 -6.05 -8.00 -7.50
N TRP A 42 -6.02 -7.33 -6.36
CA TRP A 42 -6.81 -6.16 -6.04
C TRP A 42 -5.90 -4.95 -5.90
N ALA A 43 -6.23 -3.88 -6.61
CA ALA A 43 -5.70 -2.56 -6.35
C ALA A 43 -6.75 -1.76 -5.57
N LEU A 44 -6.55 -1.61 -4.27
CA LEU A 44 -7.39 -0.77 -3.43
C LEU A 44 -6.90 0.68 -3.54
N PRO A 45 -7.79 1.66 -3.75
CA PRO A 45 -7.38 3.05 -3.79
C PRO A 45 -6.79 3.48 -2.45
N ASN A 46 -5.86 4.42 -2.46
CA ASN A 46 -5.45 5.08 -1.23
C ASN A 46 -6.68 5.76 -0.56
N PRO A 47 -6.91 5.61 0.76
CA PRO A 47 -8.07 6.18 1.44
C PRO A 47 -8.25 7.69 1.24
N TRP A 48 -7.17 8.48 1.27
CA TRP A 48 -7.24 9.92 1.09
C TRP A 48 -7.60 10.31 -0.34
N GLU A 49 -7.12 9.56 -1.33
CA GLU A 49 -7.52 9.76 -2.72
C GLU A 49 -8.97 9.36 -2.97
N LEU A 50 -9.44 8.29 -2.34
CA LEU A 50 -10.82 7.85 -2.43
C LEU A 50 -11.76 8.89 -1.81
N GLU A 51 -11.43 9.41 -0.63
CA GLU A 51 -12.20 10.48 0.03
C GLU A 51 -12.29 11.72 -0.86
N CYS A 52 -11.14 12.20 -1.37
CA CYS A 52 -11.07 13.34 -2.28
C CYS A 52 -11.86 13.10 -3.57
N GLY A 53 -11.74 11.90 -4.15
CA GLY A 53 -12.38 11.53 -5.42
C GLY A 53 -13.90 11.32 -5.30
N THR A 54 -14.42 11.19 -4.08
CA THR A 54 -15.83 10.91 -3.81
C THR A 54 -16.51 12.01 -3.00
N ASP A 55 -15.91 13.21 -2.96
CA ASP A 55 -16.40 14.38 -2.21
C ASP A 55 -16.73 14.05 -0.74
N GLY A 56 -15.91 13.19 -0.11
CA GLY A 56 -16.05 12.77 1.27
C GLY A 56 -17.08 11.66 1.52
N ALA A 57 -17.70 11.08 0.48
CA ALA A 57 -18.67 10.00 0.65
C ALA A 57 -18.04 8.73 1.26
N TYR A 58 -16.77 8.46 0.93
CA TYR A 58 -15.98 7.36 1.46
C TYR A 58 -14.73 7.90 2.15
N ALA A 59 -14.90 8.37 3.38
CA ALA A 59 -13.84 8.92 4.21
C ALA A 59 -13.24 7.88 5.17
N LEU A 60 -11.96 8.07 5.51
CA LEU A 60 -11.33 7.32 6.59
C LEU A 60 -12.09 7.56 7.89
N ARG A 61 -12.41 6.48 8.62
CA ARG A 61 -13.02 6.59 9.94
C ARG A 61 -12.09 7.40 10.86
N PRO A 62 -12.61 8.43 11.56
CA PRO A 62 -11.78 9.25 12.44
C PRO A 62 -11.02 8.41 13.47
N GLY A 63 -9.72 8.61 13.56
CA GLY A 63 -8.83 7.90 14.50
C GLY A 63 -8.57 6.43 14.17
N ALA A 64 -8.97 5.94 12.99
CA ALA A 64 -8.76 4.54 12.62
C ALA A 64 -7.27 4.15 12.49
N LEU A 65 -6.41 5.12 12.13
CA LEU A 65 -4.96 4.99 12.06
C LEU A 65 -4.27 5.78 13.19
N ALA A 66 -4.88 5.85 14.38
CA ALA A 66 -4.27 6.51 15.54
C ALA A 66 -3.85 5.45 16.59
N PRO A 67 -2.62 4.90 16.52
CA PRO A 67 -2.16 3.95 17.51
C PRO A 67 -2.08 4.60 18.89
N ALA A 68 -2.43 3.83 19.93
CA ALA A 68 -2.36 4.32 21.31
C ALA A 68 -0.92 4.58 21.77
N ASP A 69 0.04 3.83 21.23
CA ASP A 69 1.47 3.97 21.45
C ASP A 69 2.20 3.81 20.11
N LEU A 70 2.61 4.95 19.54
CA LEU A 70 3.25 4.99 18.23
C LEU A 70 4.63 4.33 18.24
N ASP A 71 5.41 4.50 19.30
CA ASP A 71 6.76 3.94 19.40
C ASP A 71 6.70 2.41 19.52
N ALA A 72 5.75 1.90 20.31
CA ALA A 72 5.49 0.46 20.38
C ALA A 72 5.07 -0.12 19.03
N TRP A 73 4.16 0.55 18.31
CA TRP A 73 3.78 0.12 16.96
C TRP A 73 4.98 0.12 16.01
N ARG A 74 5.78 1.19 15.98
CA ARG A 74 6.96 1.28 15.10
C ARG A 74 7.94 0.12 15.35
N ALA A 75 8.19 -0.20 16.62
CA ALA A 75 9.07 -1.30 16.99
C ALA A 75 8.53 -2.65 16.50
N ASP A 76 7.23 -2.94 16.73
CA ASP A 76 6.62 -4.19 16.31
C ASP A 76 6.50 -4.30 14.77
N ALA A 77 6.19 -3.20 14.09
CA ALA A 77 6.09 -3.12 12.65
C ALA A 77 7.46 -3.03 11.95
N ARG A 78 8.56 -3.03 12.71
CA ARG A 78 9.94 -2.91 12.22
C ARG A 78 10.16 -1.66 11.35
N ILE A 79 9.50 -0.57 11.71
CA ILE A 79 9.69 0.72 11.04
C ILE A 79 11.02 1.30 11.52
N PRO A 80 11.97 1.61 10.61
CA PRO A 80 13.24 2.24 10.99
C PRO A 80 13.01 3.51 11.80
N GLU A 81 13.89 3.80 12.77
CA GLU A 81 13.81 5.04 13.55
C GLU A 81 14.08 6.26 12.65
N GLU A 82 15.08 6.16 11.79
CA GLU A 82 15.36 7.19 10.79
C GLU A 82 14.27 7.23 9.71
N PRO A 83 13.84 8.43 9.28
CA PRO A 83 12.91 8.57 8.17
C PRO A 83 13.56 8.08 6.87
N ASP A 84 12.73 7.70 5.90
CA ASP A 84 13.25 7.38 4.59
C ASP A 84 13.88 8.63 3.92
N PRO A 85 14.92 8.48 3.09
CA PRO A 85 15.64 9.62 2.52
C PRO A 85 14.83 10.55 1.62
N LEU A 86 13.62 10.15 1.21
CA LEU A 86 12.78 10.91 0.28
C LEU A 86 11.52 11.48 0.93
N ASP A 87 11.22 11.11 2.17
CA ASP A 87 9.93 11.36 2.83
C ASP A 87 8.78 10.77 1.98
N ALA A 88 9.01 9.53 1.52
CA ALA A 88 8.16 8.83 0.56
C ALA A 88 6.93 8.21 1.22
N PHE A 89 7.08 7.75 2.46
CA PHE A 89 6.01 7.16 3.25
C PHE A 89 5.90 7.90 4.58
N ASP A 90 4.75 8.53 4.80
CA ASP A 90 4.48 9.10 6.11
C ASP A 90 4.00 8.01 7.10
N THR A 91 3.76 8.43 8.34
CA THR A 91 3.32 7.51 9.39
C THR A 91 1.97 6.88 9.09
N ASP A 92 1.05 7.62 8.45
CA ASP A 92 -0.29 7.14 8.17
C ASP A 92 -0.27 6.12 7.02
N ASP A 93 0.57 6.33 5.99
CA ASP A 93 0.81 5.36 4.92
C ASP A 93 1.28 4.00 5.48
N LEU A 94 2.25 4.04 6.40
CA LEU A 94 2.82 2.84 7.01
C LEU A 94 1.84 2.16 7.98
N LEU A 95 1.03 2.93 8.73
CA LEU A 95 -0.04 2.40 9.57
C LEU A 95 -1.13 1.73 8.74
N LEU A 96 -1.52 2.33 7.62
CA LEU A 96 -2.45 1.76 6.65
C LEU A 96 -1.92 0.41 6.14
N GLY A 97 -0.68 0.41 5.63
CA GLY A 97 -0.04 -0.82 5.16
C GLY A 97 0.06 -1.89 6.25
N SER A 98 0.46 -1.50 7.46
CA SER A 98 0.64 -2.41 8.59
C SER A 98 -0.70 -3.07 8.97
N LEU A 99 -1.78 -2.30 9.15
CA LEU A 99 -3.10 -2.84 9.46
C LEU A 99 -3.62 -3.78 8.35
N LEU A 100 -3.58 -3.34 7.09
CA LEU A 100 -4.08 -4.13 5.97
C LEU A 100 -3.28 -5.43 5.80
N SER A 101 -1.98 -5.38 6.08
CA SER A 101 -1.08 -6.53 5.96
C SER A 101 -1.37 -7.66 6.97
N LEU A 102 -2.18 -7.39 8.00
CA LEU A 102 -2.63 -8.39 8.96
C LEU A 102 -3.59 -9.41 8.33
N GLY A 103 -4.31 -9.04 7.27
CA GLY A 103 -5.16 -9.97 6.52
C GLY A 103 -4.36 -10.81 5.53
N ALA A 104 -3.45 -10.17 4.80
CA ALA A 104 -2.51 -10.82 3.87
C ALA A 104 -1.44 -9.81 3.42
N PRO A 105 -0.33 -10.23 2.79
CA PRO A 105 0.67 -9.31 2.27
C PRO A 105 0.08 -8.22 1.36
N VAL A 106 0.57 -6.98 1.54
CA VAL A 106 0.17 -5.80 0.76
C VAL A 106 1.38 -5.02 0.27
N LEU A 107 1.23 -4.42 -0.90
CA LEU A 107 2.21 -3.55 -1.51
C LEU A 107 1.63 -2.14 -1.63
N LEU A 108 2.19 -1.19 -0.86
CA LEU A 108 1.91 0.23 -1.03
C LEU A 108 2.64 0.72 -2.29
N LEU A 109 1.94 1.41 -3.17
CA LEU A 109 2.48 1.93 -4.42
C LEU A 109 2.16 3.42 -4.54
N ASN A 110 3.17 4.22 -4.85
CA ASN A 110 3.04 5.61 -5.24
C ASN A 110 3.90 5.88 -6.48
N ASP A 111 3.27 5.98 -7.64
CA ASP A 111 3.91 6.34 -8.91
C ASP A 111 3.29 7.61 -9.46
N ARG A 112 4.14 8.58 -9.80
CA ARG A 112 3.70 9.81 -10.46
C ARG A 112 4.49 10.05 -11.73
N THR A 113 3.80 9.90 -12.85
CA THR A 113 4.31 10.19 -14.19
C THR A 113 3.51 11.35 -14.80
N PHE A 114 4.18 12.44 -15.21
CA PHE A 114 3.55 13.57 -15.89
C PHE A 114 4.17 13.78 -17.28
N GLY A 115 3.33 13.88 -18.32
CA GLY A 115 3.81 14.11 -19.69
C GLY A 115 4.68 12.98 -20.28
N GLY A 116 4.60 11.77 -19.72
CA GLY A 116 5.46 10.63 -20.07
C GLY A 116 6.82 10.63 -19.37
N VAL A 117 7.03 11.55 -18.41
CA VAL A 117 8.22 11.61 -17.57
C VAL A 117 7.86 11.15 -16.17
N LEU A 118 8.54 10.11 -15.70
CA LEU A 118 8.43 9.61 -14.33
C LEU A 118 9.09 10.62 -13.38
N GLY A 119 8.30 11.17 -12.45
CA GLY A 119 8.79 12.10 -11.44
C GLY A 119 9.38 11.35 -10.25
N HIS A 120 8.57 10.47 -9.67
CA HIS A 120 8.95 9.61 -8.56
C HIS A 120 8.19 8.29 -8.60
N GLU A 121 8.79 7.27 -8.00
CA GLU A 121 8.21 5.95 -7.79
C GLU A 121 8.61 5.46 -6.40
N TYR A 122 7.64 5.06 -5.59
CA TYR A 122 7.82 4.52 -4.25
C TYR A 122 7.02 3.23 -4.10
N ALA A 123 7.60 2.23 -3.44
CA ALA A 123 6.92 0.98 -3.15
C ALA A 123 7.35 0.40 -1.80
N ALA A 124 6.39 -0.08 -1.00
CA ALA A 124 6.66 -0.74 0.28
C ALA A 124 5.84 -2.02 0.44
N LEU A 125 6.49 -3.13 0.76
CA LEU A 125 5.86 -4.42 1.05
C LEU A 125 5.69 -4.58 2.56
N LEU A 126 4.47 -4.84 2.99
CA LEU A 126 4.14 -5.17 4.38
C LEU A 126 3.44 -6.53 4.44
N ALA A 127 3.73 -7.31 5.47
CA ALA A 127 3.07 -8.59 5.75
C ALA A 127 3.00 -8.85 7.25
N GLY A 128 1.85 -9.28 7.75
CA GLY A 128 1.68 -9.61 9.17
C GLY A 128 1.94 -8.42 10.11
N GLY A 129 1.70 -7.20 9.64
CA GLY A 129 1.91 -5.95 10.37
C GLY A 129 3.31 -5.35 10.20
N GLU A 130 4.28 -6.11 9.67
CA GLU A 130 5.68 -5.71 9.59
C GLU A 130 6.04 -5.15 8.21
N LEU A 131 6.93 -4.15 8.18
CA LEU A 131 7.60 -3.68 6.97
C LEU A 131 8.70 -4.65 6.56
N LEU A 132 8.57 -5.23 5.37
CA LEU A 132 9.51 -6.23 4.85
C LEU A 132 10.47 -5.67 3.80
N ALA A 133 9.99 -4.71 3.00
CA ALA A 133 10.80 -4.02 2.01
C ALA A 133 10.23 -2.63 1.76
N ALA A 134 11.10 -1.66 1.49
CA ALA A 134 10.70 -0.35 1.01
C ALA A 134 11.76 0.17 0.06
N HIS A 135 11.31 0.75 -1.04
CA HIS A 135 12.17 1.31 -2.07
C HIS A 135 11.57 2.60 -2.57
N GLY A 136 12.44 3.54 -2.96
CA GLY A 136 11.99 4.77 -3.57
C GLY A 136 13.00 5.40 -4.49
N VAL A 137 12.52 6.13 -5.48
CA VAL A 137 13.32 6.97 -6.35
C VAL A 137 12.60 8.28 -6.67
N ASP A 138 13.31 9.38 -6.54
CA ASP A 138 12.89 10.71 -7.01
C ASP A 138 13.91 11.15 -8.08
N PHE A 139 13.46 11.22 -9.33
CA PHE A 139 14.31 11.59 -10.47
C PHE A 139 14.64 13.07 -10.50
N GLY A 140 13.79 13.92 -9.90
CA GLY A 140 14.03 15.36 -9.76
C GLY A 140 15.13 15.66 -8.75
N LYS A 141 15.10 14.99 -7.60
CA LYS A 141 16.14 15.07 -6.55
C LYS A 141 17.38 14.24 -6.87
N ARG A 142 17.27 13.29 -7.82
CA ARG A 142 18.32 12.30 -8.16
C ARG A 142 18.74 11.50 -6.93
N THR A 143 17.77 11.08 -6.14
CA THR A 143 17.96 10.33 -4.91
C THR A 143 17.10 9.08 -4.97
N ALA A 144 17.65 7.97 -4.50
CA ALA A 144 16.92 6.72 -4.34
C ALA A 144 17.32 6.05 -3.03
N PHE A 145 16.44 5.18 -2.51
CA PHE A 145 16.70 4.40 -1.32
C PHE A 145 16.18 2.97 -1.43
N ALA A 146 16.71 2.13 -0.56
CA ALA A 146 16.23 0.79 -0.27
C ALA A 146 16.26 0.56 1.24
N LEU A 147 15.28 -0.16 1.76
CA LEU A 147 15.34 -0.79 3.07
C LEU A 147 16.34 -1.94 3.01
N GLU A 148 17.25 -1.99 3.98
CA GLU A 148 18.20 -3.06 4.14
C GLU A 148 17.68 -4.14 5.09
N ASP A 149 18.17 -5.37 4.94
CA ASP A 149 17.88 -6.47 5.87
C ASP A 149 18.26 -6.16 7.33
N SER A 150 19.13 -5.18 7.54
CA SER A 150 19.52 -4.65 8.86
C SER A 150 18.42 -3.83 9.55
N GLY A 151 17.34 -3.48 8.83
CA GLY A 151 16.25 -2.65 9.34
C GLY A 151 16.50 -1.14 9.20
N GLY A 152 17.45 -0.72 8.38
CA GLY A 152 17.74 0.69 8.11
C GLY A 152 17.57 1.06 6.63
N TYR A 153 17.38 2.35 6.34
CA TYR A 153 17.37 2.84 4.96
C TYR A 153 18.78 3.13 4.46
N ARG A 154 19.07 2.73 3.23
CA ARG A 154 20.32 3.09 2.53
C ARG A 154 20.02 3.80 1.22
N THR A 155 20.77 4.86 0.93
CA THR A 155 20.77 5.50 -0.38
C THR A 155 21.34 4.58 -1.47
N THR A 156 20.66 4.51 -2.61
CA THR A 156 21.05 3.71 -3.77
C THR A 156 21.23 4.57 -5.02
N ASP A 157 21.76 4.00 -6.11
CA ASP A 157 21.85 4.69 -7.40
C ASP A 157 20.45 4.81 -8.05
N PRO A 158 19.94 6.03 -8.28
CA PRO A 158 18.65 6.26 -8.94
C PRO A 158 18.56 5.62 -10.33
N ALA A 159 19.68 5.47 -11.05
CA ALA A 159 19.68 4.89 -12.40
C ALA A 159 19.35 3.39 -12.41
N THR A 160 19.42 2.73 -11.26
CA THR A 160 19.18 1.29 -11.09
C THR A 160 18.01 0.97 -10.16
N ALA A 161 17.40 1.99 -9.58
CA ALA A 161 16.24 1.83 -8.70
C ALA A 161 15.04 1.37 -9.52
N ALA A 162 14.33 0.35 -9.01
CA ALA A 162 13.08 -0.15 -9.60
C ALA A 162 12.11 -0.53 -8.47
N PRO A 163 11.60 0.45 -7.70
CA PRO A 163 10.84 0.20 -6.47
C PRO A 163 9.70 -0.80 -6.61
N THR A 164 8.76 -0.57 -7.54
CA THR A 164 7.60 -1.47 -7.74
C THR A 164 8.05 -2.86 -8.12
N THR A 165 9.05 -2.98 -9.00
CA THR A 165 9.56 -4.29 -9.44
C THR A 165 10.18 -5.06 -8.27
N ARG A 166 11.00 -4.40 -7.45
CA ARG A 166 11.68 -5.05 -6.31
C ARG A 166 10.70 -5.52 -5.25
N CYS A 167 9.73 -4.69 -4.89
CA CYS A 167 8.74 -5.08 -3.87
C CYS A 167 7.72 -6.09 -4.40
N ALA A 168 7.28 -5.97 -5.67
CA ALA A 168 6.34 -6.93 -6.26
C ALA A 168 6.96 -8.32 -6.43
N GLU A 169 8.25 -8.41 -6.76
CA GLU A 169 8.97 -9.69 -6.82
C GLU A 169 8.96 -10.45 -5.49
N LEU A 170 8.94 -9.73 -4.37
CA LEU A 170 8.84 -10.31 -3.03
C LEU A 170 7.40 -10.70 -2.67
N LEU A 171 6.40 -10.05 -3.27
CA LEU A 171 4.99 -10.39 -3.11
C LEU A 171 4.63 -11.70 -3.84
N ASP A 172 5.07 -11.87 -5.08
CA ASP A 172 4.87 -13.09 -5.87
C ASP A 172 5.93 -13.22 -6.99
N ASP A 173 6.54 -14.40 -7.09
CA ASP A 173 7.61 -14.69 -8.05
C ASP A 173 7.21 -14.46 -9.52
N ARG A 174 5.90 -14.52 -9.85
CA ARG A 174 5.41 -14.27 -11.21
C ARG A 174 5.59 -12.81 -11.66
N PHE A 175 5.77 -11.88 -10.72
CA PHE A 175 6.07 -10.48 -11.03
C PHE A 175 7.52 -10.25 -11.45
N ARG A 176 8.39 -11.26 -11.33
CA ARG A 176 9.81 -11.12 -11.65
C ARG A 176 10.08 -10.70 -13.08
N GLY A 177 10.80 -9.57 -13.21
CA GLY A 177 11.11 -8.96 -14.50
C GLY A 177 9.90 -8.47 -15.29
N ARG A 178 8.75 -8.24 -14.64
CA ARG A 178 7.52 -7.75 -15.29
C ARG A 178 7.33 -6.27 -15.01
N PHE A 179 6.87 -5.53 -16.03
CA PHE A 179 6.53 -4.13 -15.90
C PHE A 179 5.03 -3.98 -15.64
N LEU A 180 4.66 -3.74 -14.39
CA LEU A 180 3.26 -3.78 -13.96
C LEU A 180 2.41 -2.63 -14.50
N PHE A 181 3.04 -1.51 -14.88
CA PHE A 181 2.34 -0.34 -15.45
C PHE A 181 1.93 -0.53 -16.93
N ASP A 182 2.36 -1.63 -17.58
CA ASP A 182 1.91 -1.98 -18.95
C ASP A 182 0.61 -2.78 -18.93
N GLY A 183 -0.46 -2.14 -18.44
CA GLY A 183 -1.82 -2.66 -18.51
C GLY A 183 -2.21 -3.67 -17.43
N TYR A 184 -1.32 -3.98 -16.48
CA TYR A 184 -1.70 -4.78 -15.30
C TYR A 184 -2.25 -3.89 -14.17
N LEU A 185 -1.52 -2.84 -13.78
CA LEU A 185 -1.98 -1.86 -12.80
C LEU A 185 -2.87 -0.79 -13.45
N PRO A 186 -3.87 -0.25 -12.72
CA PRO A 186 -4.63 0.91 -13.17
C PRO A 186 -3.72 2.16 -13.24
N ARG A 187 -4.10 3.16 -14.03
CA ARG A 187 -3.35 4.44 -14.08
C ARG A 187 -3.72 5.41 -12.98
N ALA A 188 -4.92 5.25 -12.42
CA ALA A 188 -5.44 5.99 -11.27
C ALA A 188 -6.53 5.16 -10.58
N ALA A 189 -6.21 4.55 -9.44
CA ALA A 189 -7.10 3.60 -8.76
C ALA A 189 -8.44 4.24 -8.35
N HIS A 190 -8.47 5.53 -8.03
CA HIS A 190 -9.69 6.24 -7.62
C HIS A 190 -10.52 6.84 -8.78
N ARG A 191 -10.01 6.81 -10.04
CA ARG A 191 -10.69 7.41 -11.21
C ARG A 191 -11.03 6.43 -12.33
N GLU A 192 -10.39 5.27 -12.36
CA GLU A 192 -10.58 4.31 -13.43
C GLU A 192 -11.70 3.33 -13.12
N GLY A 193 -12.84 3.55 -13.79
CA GLY A 193 -13.97 2.60 -13.82
C GLY A 193 -15.04 2.87 -12.78
N ASP A 194 -16.21 2.27 -13.02
CA ASP A 194 -17.25 2.15 -12.00
C ASP A 194 -16.76 1.21 -10.88
N PRO A 195 -17.27 1.33 -9.63
CA PRO A 195 -16.96 0.41 -8.54
C PRO A 195 -17.03 -1.03 -9.03
N CYS A 196 -15.92 -1.77 -9.01
CA CYS A 196 -15.86 -3.04 -9.71
C CYS A 196 -16.65 -4.15 -8.99
N ARG A 197 -17.10 -3.88 -7.77
CA ARG A 197 -17.86 -4.79 -6.92
C ARG A 197 -18.74 -4.04 -5.92
N ALA A 198 -19.69 -4.77 -5.33
CA ALA A 198 -20.29 -4.36 -4.07
C ALA A 198 -19.23 -4.39 -2.94
N ALA A 199 -19.47 -3.59 -1.89
CA ALA A 199 -18.68 -3.65 -0.66
C ALA A 199 -18.57 -5.09 -0.13
N HIS A 200 -17.51 -5.37 0.63
CA HIS A 200 -17.31 -6.70 1.18
C HIS A 200 -18.40 -7.01 2.25
N GLU A 201 -19.01 -8.20 2.14
CA GLU A 201 -20.07 -8.67 3.08
C GLU A 201 -19.67 -9.95 3.85
N GLY A 202 -18.45 -10.45 3.69
CA GLY A 202 -17.93 -11.63 4.38
C GLY A 202 -17.36 -11.33 5.78
N PRO A 203 -16.93 -12.40 6.49
CA PRO A 203 -16.37 -12.26 7.84
C PRO A 203 -15.04 -11.49 7.81
N GLN A 204 -14.71 -10.86 8.93
CA GLN A 204 -13.38 -10.31 9.14
C GLN A 204 -12.33 -11.44 9.16
N PRO A 205 -11.11 -11.21 8.67
CA PRO A 205 -10.04 -12.19 8.75
C PRO A 205 -9.64 -12.42 10.20
N ASP A 206 -9.12 -13.62 10.48
CA ASP A 206 -8.53 -13.95 11.78
C ASP A 206 -7.18 -13.25 11.90
N VAL A 207 -7.12 -12.19 12.72
CA VAL A 207 -5.93 -11.37 12.93
C VAL A 207 -5.30 -11.71 14.27
N ASP A 208 -3.97 -11.76 14.34
CA ASP A 208 -3.27 -11.96 15.60
C ASP A 208 -3.69 -10.89 16.62
N PRO A 209 -4.30 -11.30 17.76
CA PRO A 209 -4.83 -10.37 18.76
C PRO A 209 -3.73 -9.50 19.40
N SER A 210 -2.46 -9.86 19.27
CA SER A 210 -1.35 -9.03 19.72
C SER A 210 -1.30 -7.66 19.03
N TRP A 211 -1.77 -7.56 17.78
CA TRP A 211 -1.83 -6.34 16.99
C TRP A 211 -3.02 -5.44 17.32
N ALA A 212 -4.04 -5.96 17.99
CA ALA A 212 -5.24 -5.19 18.34
C ALA A 212 -4.93 -3.98 19.25
N ARG A 213 -3.81 -4.02 19.99
CA ARG A 213 -3.34 -2.89 20.81
C ARG A 213 -2.93 -1.67 19.99
N HIS A 214 -2.55 -1.86 18.73
CA HIS A 214 -2.06 -0.81 17.83
C HIS A 214 -3.19 -0.20 17.01
N PHE A 215 -4.25 -0.95 16.75
CA PHE A 215 -5.30 -0.54 15.82
C PHE A 215 -6.67 -0.55 16.50
N PRO A 216 -7.19 0.62 16.91
CA PRO A 216 -8.50 0.75 17.52
C PRO A 216 -9.66 0.07 16.75
N PRO A 217 -9.68 0.06 15.39
CA PRO A 217 -10.74 -0.63 14.65
C PRO A 217 -10.83 -2.14 14.93
N LEU A 218 -9.72 -2.81 15.26
CA LEU A 218 -9.70 -4.25 15.54
C LEU A 218 -10.36 -4.60 16.89
N LEU A 219 -10.40 -3.66 17.83
CA LEU A 219 -11.04 -3.84 19.14
C LEU A 219 -12.56 -3.73 19.08
N SER A 220 -13.10 -3.14 18.02
CA SER A 220 -14.53 -2.82 17.88
C SER A 220 -15.31 -3.85 17.04
N GLY A 221 -14.64 -4.90 16.55
CA GLY A 221 -15.19 -5.91 15.63
C GLY A 221 -15.49 -7.28 16.25
N GLY A 222 -15.38 -7.43 17.59
CA GLY A 222 -15.67 -8.66 18.33
C GLY A 222 -17.05 -8.69 18.99
#